data_AF-A0A357SZ64-F1
#
_entry.id   AF-A0A357SZ64-F1
#
_cell.length_a   1.000
_cell.length_b   1.000
_cell.length_c   1.000
_cell.angle_alpha   90.00
_cell.angle_beta   90.00
_cell.angle_gamma   90.00
#
_symmetry.space_group_name_H-M   'P 1'
#
loop_
_entity.id
_entity.type
_entity.pdbx_description
1 polymer ?
#
loop_
_entity_poly.entity_id
_entity_poly.type
_entity_poly.pdbx_seq_one_letter_code
_entity_poly.pdbx_strand_id
1 'polypeptide(L)' 'GETAVIDVSSELGKIINGGGASELMAIYSLVNTLALNLELKEVSILVDGEKGSTLGGHFMLDEPLQPRPDLSSTGVR' A
#
# COMPACT_ATOMS: atom_id res chain seq x y z
N GLY A 1 15.97 0.41 -8.17
CA GLY A 1 16.52 -0.78 -7.49
C GLY A 1 15.63 -1.96 -7.83
N GLU A 2 15.58 -3.01 -7.02
CA GLU A 2 14.51 -4.01 -7.08
C GLU A 2 13.20 -3.32 -6.65
N THR A 3 12.53 -2.68 -7.61
CA THR A 3 11.30 -1.93 -7.41
C THR A 3 10.21 -2.64 -8.20
N ALA A 4 9.07 -2.92 -7.57
CA ALA A 4 7.88 -3.36 -8.29
C ALA A 4 6.91 -2.20 -8.50
N VAL A 5 6.18 -2.25 -9.60
CA VAL A 5 4.99 -1.44 -9.83
C VAL A 5 3.80 -2.38 -9.84
N ILE A 6 2.82 -2.12 -8.98
CA ILE A 6 1.53 -2.82 -9.01
C ILE A 6 0.45 -1.85 -9.44
N ASP A 7 -0.50 -2.36 -10.21
CA ASP A 7 -1.69 -1.62 -10.60
C ASP A 7 -2.90 -2.32 -10.00
N VAL A 8 -3.66 -1.59 -9.20
CA VAL A 8 -4.86 -2.09 -8.52
C VAL A 8 -6.08 -1.35 -9.04
N SER A 9 -7.23 -2.02 -9.03
CA SER A 9 -8.46 -1.35 -9.41
C SER A 9 -8.94 -0.39 -8.31
N SER A 10 -9.55 0.73 -8.69
CA SER A 10 -10.22 1.65 -7.74
C SER A 10 -11.34 0.97 -6.91
N GLU A 11 -11.86 -0.17 -7.36
CA GLU A 11 -12.80 -0.99 -6.58
C GLU A 11 -12.20 -1.44 -5.24
N LEU A 12 -10.87 -1.60 -5.14
CA LEU A 12 -10.18 -1.89 -3.87
C LEU A 12 -10.42 -0.80 -2.82
N GLY A 13 -10.55 0.45 -3.26
CA GLY A 13 -10.87 1.57 -2.38
C GLY A 13 -12.22 1.45 -1.70
N LYS A 14 -13.22 0.89 -2.40
CA LYS A 14 -14.60 0.79 -1.92
C LYS A 14 -14.75 -0.20 -0.75
N ILE A 15 -13.83 -1.15 -0.61
CA ILE A 15 -13.87 -2.13 0.48
C ILE A 15 -13.09 -1.67 1.72
N ILE A 16 -12.27 -0.63 1.60
CA ILE A 16 -11.51 -0.05 2.72
C ILE A 16 -12.44 0.87 3.50
N ASN A 17 -12.97 0.34 4.61
CA ASN A 17 -13.84 1.07 5.53
C ASN A 17 -13.07 1.38 6.83
N GLY A 18 -13.23 2.60 7.38
CA GLY A 18 -12.60 3.01 8.65
C GLY A 18 -11.60 4.17 8.58
N GLY A 19 -11.59 4.92 7.47
CA GLY A 19 -10.79 6.14 7.33
C GLY A 19 -9.29 5.87 7.12
N GLY A 20 -8.46 6.87 7.35
CA GLY A 20 -7.02 6.82 7.04
C GLY A 20 -6.28 5.66 7.70
N ALA A 21 -6.63 5.26 8.93
CA ALA A 21 -5.96 4.12 9.57
C ALA A 21 -6.15 2.82 8.77
N SER A 22 -7.38 2.53 8.33
CA SER A 22 -7.68 1.36 7.50
C SER A 22 -7.00 1.44 6.13
N GLU A 23 -6.97 2.63 5.52
CA GLU A 23 -6.29 2.85 4.24
C GLU A 23 -4.78 2.61 4.35
N LEU A 24 -4.15 3.14 5.40
CA LEU A 24 -2.72 2.94 5.68
C LEU A 24 -2.39 1.45 5.87
N MET A 25 -3.21 0.71 6.62
CA MET A 25 -3.02 -0.72 6.82
C MET A 25 -3.19 -1.51 5.52
N ALA A 26 -4.15 -1.16 4.67
CA ALA A 26 -4.34 -1.81 3.38
C ALA A 26 -3.13 -1.57 2.45
N ILE A 27 -2.64 -0.32 2.37
CA ILE A 27 -1.45 0.04 1.60
C ILE A 27 -0.25 -0.78 2.08
N TYR A 28 0.06 -0.76 3.38
CA TYR A 28 1.23 -1.47 3.90
C TYR A 28 1.07 -2.99 3.96
N SER A 29 -0.15 -3.53 3.95
CA SER A 29 -0.37 -4.95 3.70
C SER A 29 0.14 -5.35 2.32
N LEU A 30 -0.17 -4.58 1.27
CA LEU A 30 0.31 -4.83 -0.09
C LEU A 30 1.83 -4.67 -0.18
N VAL A 31 2.34 -3.52 0.29
CA VAL A 31 3.78 -3.20 0.22
C VAL A 31 4.61 -4.24 0.97
N ASN A 32 4.24 -4.59 2.21
CA ASN A 32 4.98 -5.54 3.02
C ASN A 32 4.95 -6.94 2.41
N THR A 33 3.78 -7.43 1.98
CA THR A 33 3.68 -8.76 1.38
C THR A 33 4.54 -8.86 0.13
N LEU A 34 4.49 -7.88 -0.77
CA LEU A 34 5.26 -7.92 -2.01
C LEU A 34 6.75 -7.77 -1.75
N ALA A 35 7.14 -6.76 -0.99
CA ALA A 35 8.55 -6.45 -0.78
C ALA A 35 9.29 -7.54 -0.01
N LEU A 36 8.68 -8.12 1.03
CA LEU A 36 9.33 -9.14 1.84
C LEU A 36 9.42 -10.51 1.13
N ASN A 37 8.41 -10.88 0.34
CA ASN A 37 8.41 -12.21 -0.32
C ASN A 37 9.14 -12.21 -1.68
N LEU A 38 9.32 -11.04 -2.30
CA LEU A 38 10.00 -10.90 -3.58
C LEU A 38 11.35 -10.17 -3.46
N GLU A 39 11.83 -9.95 -2.23
CA GLU A 39 13.11 -9.27 -1.93
C GLU A 39 13.24 -7.88 -2.59
N LEU A 40 12.14 -7.11 -2.60
CA LEU A 40 12.10 -5.77 -3.19
C LEU A 40 12.46 -4.69 -2.18
N LYS A 41 13.01 -3.58 -2.66
CA LYS A 41 13.33 -2.40 -1.85
C LYS A 41 12.11 -1.52 -1.61
N GLU A 42 11.25 -1.39 -2.61
CA GLU A 42 10.10 -0.50 -2.60
C GLU A 42 9.03 -0.96 -3.60
N VAL A 43 7.79 -0.52 -3.40
CA VAL A 43 6.64 -0.81 -4.27
C VAL A 43 5.95 0.49 -4.63
N SER A 44 5.78 0.75 -5.93
CA SER A 44 4.89 1.80 -6.43
C SER A 44 3.51 1.23 -6.68
N ILE A 45 2.48 1.98 -6.29
CA ILE A 45 1.08 1.57 -6.47
C ILE A 45 0.42 2.53 -7.45
N LEU A 46 -0.21 1.97 -8.49
CA LEU A 46 -1.10 2.67 -9.41
C LEU A 46 -2.54 2.30 -9.07
N VAL A 47 -3.47 3.22 -9.33
CA VAL A 47 -4.91 2.94 -9.27
C VAL A 47 -5.51 3.15 -10.65
N ASP A 48 -6.02 2.07 -11.25
CA ASP A 48 -6.51 2.04 -12.64
C ASP A 48 -5.49 2.66 -13.64
N GLY A 49 -4.20 2.36 -13.43
CA GLY A 49 -3.08 2.86 -14.23
C GLY A 49 -2.59 4.27 -13.89
N GLU A 50 -3.23 4.98 -12.96
CA GLU A 50 -2.88 6.34 -12.58
C GLU A 50 -1.95 6.40 -11.34
N LYS A 51 -0.90 7.22 -11.43
CA LYS A 51 -0.04 7.61 -10.31
C LYS A 51 -0.65 8.77 -9.53
N GLY A 52 -0.32 8.88 -8.24
CA GLY A 52 -0.77 10.00 -7.41
C GLY A 52 -2.24 9.92 -7.01
N SER A 53 -2.84 8.74 -7.16
CA SER A 53 -4.20 8.42 -6.71
C SER A 53 -4.22 8.08 -5.21
N THR A 54 -5.42 7.90 -4.66
CA THR A 54 -5.63 7.39 -3.29
C THR A 54 -6.47 6.13 -3.36
N LEU A 55 -6.38 5.24 -2.37
CA LEU A 55 -7.34 4.12 -2.28
C LEU A 55 -8.64 4.56 -1.59
N GLY A 56 -8.55 5.34 -0.51
CA GLY A 56 -9.66 5.72 0.35
C GLY A 56 -9.77 7.22 0.61
N GLY A 57 -8.97 8.04 -0.05
CA GLY A 57 -8.99 9.50 0.05
C GLY A 57 -8.06 10.11 1.10
N HIS A 58 -7.22 9.33 1.80
CA HIS A 58 -6.40 9.84 2.90
C HIS A 58 -4.89 9.88 2.59
N PHE A 59 -4.38 8.98 1.76
CA PHE A 59 -2.95 8.90 1.43
C PHE A 59 -2.72 8.94 -0.07
N MET A 60 -1.88 9.87 -0.52
CA MET A 60 -1.45 9.95 -1.91
C MET A 60 -0.44 8.83 -2.21
N LEU A 61 -0.61 8.21 -3.37
CA LEU A 61 0.26 7.15 -3.91
C LEU A 61 1.09 7.70 -5.07
N ASP A 62 1.87 8.74 -4.80
CA ASP A 62 2.72 9.45 -5.77
C ASP A 62 4.18 8.97 -5.75
N GLU A 63 4.67 8.50 -4.59
CA GLU A 63 6.01 7.97 -4.41
C GLU A 63 6.05 6.45 -4.13
N PRO A 64 7.15 5.75 -4.51
CA PRO A 64 7.36 4.37 -4.10
C PRO A 64 7.44 4.23 -2.58
N LEU A 65 6.81 3.18 -2.04
CA LEU A 65 6.75 2.91 -0.60
C LEU A 65 7.71 1.79 -0.22
N GLN A 66 8.53 2.04 0.80
CA GLN A 66 9.37 1.01 1.42
C GLN A 66 8.54 0.16 2.41
N PRO A 67 8.86 -1.13 2.60
CA PRO A 67 8.16 -1.95 3.58
C PRO A 67 8.30 -1.39 5.00
N ARG A 68 7.19 -1.41 5.74
CA ARG A 68 7.05 -1.04 7.15
C ARG A 68 6.43 -2.20 7.93
N PRO A 69 7.17 -3.30 8.16
CA PRO A 69 6.66 -4.46 8.90
C PRO A 69 6.32 -4.12 10.36
N ASP A 70 6.89 -3.04 10.91
CA ASP A 70 6.56 -2.51 12.23
C ASP A 70 5.09 -2.08 12.38
N LEU A 71 4.41 -1.76 11.27
CA LEU A 71 2.98 -1.42 11.27
C LEU A 71 2.07 -2.65 11.38
N SER A 72 2.59 -3.85 11.14
CA SER A 72 1.80 -5.09 11.17
C SER A 72 1.60 -5.66 12.57
N SER A 73 2.36 -5.21 13.57
CA SER A 73 2.11 -5.56 14.96
C SER A 73 0.98 -4.69 15.51
N THR A 74 -0.24 -5.22 15.49
CA THR A 74 -1.21 -4.80 16.51
C THR A 74 -0.54 -5.03 17.86
N GLY A 75 -0.47 -3.99 18.70
CA GLY A 75 0.17 -4.03 20.01
C GLY A 75 -0.57 -4.93 20.99
N VAL A 76 -0.68 -6.23 20.71
CA VAL A 76 -0.94 -7.26 21.70
C VAL A 76 0.41 -7.78 22.18
N ARG A 77 0.93 -7.07 23.19
CA ARG A 77 1.71 -7.67 24.26
C ARG A 77 1.11 -7.23 25.57
#